data_AF-A0A2E5AIA8-F1
#
_entry.id   AF-A0A2E5AIA8-F1
#
_cell.length_a   1.000
_cell.length_b   1.000
_cell.length_c   1.000
_cell.angle_alpha   90.00
_cell.angle_beta   90.00
_cell.angle_gamma   90.00
#
_symmetry.space_group_name_H-M   'P 1'
#
loop_
_entity.id
_entity.type
_entity.pdbx_description
1 polymer ?
#
loop_
_entity_poly.entity_id
_entity_poly.type
_entity_poly.pdbx_seq_one_letter_code
_entity_poly.pdbx_strand_id
1 'polypeptide(L)'
;MAKPDKSVEIINPPNMLKAKVGGKLPPADQAAIERAEMALGQIKHQFQDWLAEEVTKMEALMDSVSQDGLLGESGEMLFTCAHDLRGLGSTYEFPIISRISGSLAKLIETKQRRSIAPIALVRAHASSIRAALIQNIRSDEDPVGRQLAEELETQVVALVGAD
;
A
#
# COMPACT_ATOMS: atom_id res chain seq x y z
N MET A 1 77.39 -45.20 14.25
CA MET A 1 76.76 -44.41 15.33
C MET A 1 75.43 -43.90 14.83
N ALA A 2 74.31 -44.50 15.21
CA ALA A 2 72.97 -44.07 14.81
C ALA A 2 72.27 -43.47 16.04
N LYS A 3 71.88 -42.19 15.96
CA LYS A 3 71.17 -41.46 17.01
C LYS A 3 69.70 -41.91 17.08
N PRO A 4 69.07 -41.89 18.26
CA PRO A 4 67.73 -42.42 18.45
C PRO A 4 66.68 -41.48 17.87
N ASP A 5 65.63 -42.08 17.33
CA ASP A 5 64.44 -41.43 16.80
C ASP A 5 63.69 -40.70 17.94
N LYS A 6 63.47 -39.40 17.79
CA LYS A 6 62.70 -38.62 18.77
C LYS A 6 61.23 -38.91 18.53
N SER A 7 60.60 -39.59 19.48
CA SER A 7 59.15 -39.78 19.55
C SER A 7 58.44 -38.42 19.47
N VAL A 8 57.78 -38.18 18.34
CA VAL A 8 56.92 -37.01 18.13
C VAL A 8 55.60 -37.28 18.84
N GLU A 9 55.31 -36.53 19.89
CA GLU A 9 54.01 -36.56 20.57
C GLU A 9 53.07 -35.56 19.88
N ILE A 10 52.11 -36.09 19.12
CA ILE A 10 51.10 -35.28 18.41
C ILE A 10 49.96 -35.00 19.37
N ILE A 11 49.93 -33.79 19.93
CA ILE A 11 48.78 -33.30 20.68
C ILE A 11 47.76 -32.79 19.66
N ASN A 12 46.62 -33.48 19.56
CA ASN A 12 45.52 -33.07 18.68
C ASN A 12 44.45 -32.33 19.52
N PRO A 13 44.49 -30.99 19.61
CA PRO A 13 43.49 -30.24 20.37
C PRO A 13 42.09 -30.45 19.77
N PRO A 14 41.05 -30.68 20.59
CA PRO A 14 39.70 -30.86 20.08
C PRO A 14 39.26 -29.61 19.31
N ASN A 15 38.77 -29.80 18.09
CA ASN A 15 38.37 -28.71 17.20
C ASN A 15 37.07 -28.05 17.69
N MET A 16 37.22 -27.06 18.58
CA MET A 16 36.11 -26.32 19.20
C MET A 16 35.37 -25.39 18.22
N LEU A 17 35.85 -25.22 16.99
CA LEU A 17 35.18 -24.39 15.99
C LEU A 17 33.84 -25.01 15.58
N LYS A 18 33.74 -26.34 15.48
CA LYS A 18 32.46 -27.02 15.17
C LYS A 18 31.37 -26.83 16.24
N ALA A 19 31.76 -26.52 17.48
CA ALA A 19 30.81 -26.26 18.57
C ALA A 19 30.30 -24.81 18.56
N LYS A 20 31.07 -23.87 17.97
CA LYS A 20 30.69 -22.44 17.86
C LYS A 20 30.05 -22.08 16.52
N VAL A 21 30.27 -22.87 15.49
CA VAL A 21 29.52 -22.79 14.23
C VAL A 21 28.19 -23.48 14.53
N GLY A 22 27.18 -22.69 14.93
CA GLY A 22 25.81 -23.18 15.09
C GLY A 22 25.47 -24.09 13.92
N GLY A 23 25.02 -25.32 14.23
CA GLY A 23 24.76 -26.34 13.23
C GLY A 23 23.81 -25.85 12.13
N LYS A 24 23.73 -26.61 11.03
CA LYS A 24 22.75 -26.36 9.96
C LYS A 24 21.40 -26.04 10.60
N LEU A 25 20.82 -24.88 10.26
CA LEU A 25 19.45 -24.55 10.66
C LEU A 25 18.58 -25.78 10.38
N PRO A 26 17.74 -26.22 11.34
CA PRO A 26 16.75 -27.24 11.05
C PRO A 26 15.94 -26.80 9.82
N PRO A 27 15.46 -27.73 8.97
CA PRO A 27 14.50 -27.41 7.93
C PRO A 27 13.40 -26.56 8.56
N ALA A 28 13.05 -25.44 7.92
CA ALA A 28 12.08 -24.51 8.48
C ALA A 28 10.84 -25.29 8.95
N ASP A 29 10.44 -25.08 10.20
CA ASP A 29 9.30 -25.78 10.79
C ASP A 29 8.06 -25.40 9.98
N GLN A 30 7.55 -26.36 9.21
CA GLN A 30 6.40 -26.18 8.33
C GLN A 30 5.19 -25.64 9.13
N ALA A 31 5.03 -26.06 10.39
CA ALA A 31 3.97 -25.56 11.26
C ALA A 31 4.21 -24.11 11.74
N ALA A 32 5.46 -23.63 11.74
CA ALA A 32 5.77 -22.22 12.01
C ALA A 32 5.54 -21.34 10.77
N ILE A 33 5.85 -21.86 9.56
CA ILE A 33 5.54 -21.19 8.29
C ILE A 33 4.03 -21.05 8.12
N GLU A 34 3.26 -22.12 8.31
CA GLU A 34 1.80 -22.11 8.18
C GLU A 34 1.13 -21.14 9.18
N ARG A 35 1.62 -21.07 10.43
CA ARG A 35 1.14 -20.07 11.41
C ARG A 35 1.47 -18.64 10.98
N ALA A 36 2.65 -18.41 10.40
CA ALA A 36 3.03 -17.10 9.89
C ALA A 36 2.16 -16.68 8.69
N GLU A 37 1.93 -17.58 7.73
CA GLU A 37 1.05 -17.33 6.58
C GLU A 37 -0.40 -17.09 7.00
N MET A 38 -0.90 -17.86 7.98
CA MET A 38 -2.25 -17.66 8.51
C MET A 38 -2.40 -16.30 9.21
N ALA A 39 -1.41 -15.90 10.01
CA ALA A 39 -1.40 -14.58 10.65
C ALA A 39 -1.34 -13.46 9.61
N LEU A 40 -0.51 -13.60 8.57
CA LEU A 40 -0.45 -12.66 7.44
C LEU A 40 -1.78 -12.59 6.68
N GLY A 41 -2.45 -13.73 6.48
CA GLY A 41 -3.76 -13.80 5.84
C GLY A 41 -4.87 -13.08 6.63
N GLN A 42 -4.88 -13.24 7.96
CA GLN A 42 -5.83 -12.52 8.83
C GLN A 42 -5.61 -11.00 8.78
N ILE A 43 -4.34 -10.56 8.81
CA ILE A 43 -3.97 -9.15 8.68
C ILE A 43 -4.42 -8.61 7.32
N LYS A 44 -4.22 -9.37 6.24
CA LYS A 44 -4.65 -9.01 4.89
C LYS A 44 -6.17 -8.86 4.76
N HIS A 45 -6.96 -9.69 5.47
CA HIS A 45 -8.41 -9.56 5.46
C HIS A 45 -8.88 -8.29 6.18
N GLN A 46 -8.36 -8.01 7.37
CA GLN A 46 -8.67 -6.79 8.12
C GLN A 46 -8.36 -5.53 7.31
N PHE A 47 -7.31 -5.57 6.50
CA PHE A 47 -6.90 -4.51 5.60
C PHE A 47 -7.88 -4.28 4.43
N GLN A 48 -8.44 -5.35 3.87
CA GLN A 48 -9.46 -5.24 2.83
C GLN A 48 -10.77 -4.67 3.38
N ASP A 49 -11.15 -5.09 4.59
CA ASP A 49 -12.34 -4.57 5.26
C ASP A 49 -12.20 -3.06 5.53
N TRP A 50 -11.04 -2.64 6.05
CA TRP A 50 -10.75 -1.22 6.27
C TRP A 50 -10.83 -0.41 4.97
N LEU A 51 -10.24 -0.93 3.86
CA LEU A 51 -10.29 -0.24 2.58
C LEU A 51 -11.72 -0.08 2.06
N ALA A 52 -12.56 -1.12 2.23
CA ALA A 52 -13.96 -1.07 1.85
C ALA A 52 -14.76 -0.07 2.70
N GLU A 53 -14.51 -0.02 4.00
CA GLU A 53 -15.10 0.97 4.91
C GLU A 53 -14.69 2.40 4.52
N GLU A 54 -13.41 2.63 4.22
CA GLU A 54 -12.91 3.95 3.86
C GLU A 54 -13.46 4.41 2.50
N VAL A 55 -13.60 3.52 1.52
CA VAL A 55 -14.28 3.82 0.25
C VAL A 55 -15.76 4.14 0.48
N THR A 56 -16.44 3.39 1.35
CA THR A 56 -17.86 3.66 1.70
C THR A 56 -18.02 5.03 2.35
N LYS A 57 -17.09 5.40 3.26
CA LYS A 57 -17.05 6.72 3.88
C LYS A 57 -16.82 7.83 2.84
N MET A 58 -15.96 7.60 1.86
CA MET A 58 -15.74 8.57 0.77
C MET A 58 -17.01 8.80 -0.07
N GLU A 59 -17.80 7.75 -0.34
CA GLU A 59 -19.09 7.89 -1.04
C GLU A 59 -20.06 8.77 -0.25
N ALA A 60 -20.20 8.50 1.06
CA ALA A 60 -21.04 9.31 1.94
C ALA A 60 -20.60 10.79 1.99
N LEU A 61 -19.28 11.03 2.01
CA LEU A 61 -18.72 12.39 1.95
C LEU A 61 -19.04 13.07 0.61
N MET A 62 -19.05 12.32 -0.50
CA MET A 62 -19.46 12.88 -1.79
C MET A 62 -20.94 13.25 -1.84
N ASP A 63 -21.80 12.51 -1.15
CA ASP A 63 -23.22 12.88 -1.02
C ASP A 63 -23.37 14.20 -0.24
N SER A 64 -22.64 14.35 0.88
CA SER A 64 -22.61 15.62 1.65
C SER A 64 -22.05 16.78 0.83
N VAL A 65 -20.93 16.57 0.12
CA VAL A 65 -20.35 17.59 -0.79
C VAL A 65 -21.33 17.99 -1.90
N SER A 66 -22.20 17.08 -2.33
CA SER A 66 -23.21 17.38 -3.36
C SER A 66 -24.31 18.32 -2.85
N GLN A 67 -24.52 18.40 -1.53
CA GLN A 67 -25.48 19.30 -0.89
C GLN A 67 -24.83 20.61 -0.46
N ASP A 68 -23.67 20.53 0.22
CA ASP A 68 -23.06 21.66 0.93
C ASP A 68 -21.89 22.31 0.15
N GLY A 69 -21.42 21.66 -0.92
CA GLY A 69 -20.27 22.07 -1.70
C GLY A 69 -18.92 21.69 -1.07
N LEU A 70 -17.82 22.05 -1.76
CA LEU A 70 -16.45 21.67 -1.40
C LEU A 70 -15.78 22.61 -0.39
N LEU A 71 -16.33 23.81 -0.17
CA LEU A 71 -15.66 24.84 0.66
C LEU A 71 -15.88 24.65 2.16
N GLY A 72 -16.88 23.87 2.55
CA GLY A 72 -17.19 23.57 3.95
C GLY A 72 -16.44 22.36 4.51
N GLU A 73 -16.88 21.92 5.68
CA GLU A 73 -16.34 20.77 6.41
C GLU A 73 -16.35 19.48 5.57
N SER A 74 -17.44 19.22 4.83
CA SER A 74 -17.59 18.06 3.95
C SER A 74 -16.43 17.93 2.94
N GLY A 75 -15.96 19.05 2.38
CA GLY A 75 -14.82 19.06 1.47
C GLY A 75 -13.47 18.85 2.15
N GLU A 76 -13.32 19.26 3.42
CA GLU A 76 -12.11 18.99 4.21
C GLU A 76 -12.03 17.53 4.61
N MET A 77 -13.15 16.96 5.07
CA MET A 77 -13.25 15.54 5.39
C MET A 77 -13.00 14.68 4.14
N LEU A 78 -13.50 15.09 2.98
CA LEU A 78 -13.23 14.41 1.71
C LEU A 78 -11.74 14.45 1.36
N PHE A 79 -11.08 15.60 1.55
CA PHE A 79 -9.63 15.70 1.35
C PHE A 79 -8.86 14.76 2.27
N THR A 80 -9.18 14.72 3.56
CA THR A 80 -8.54 13.80 4.52
C THR A 80 -8.72 12.34 4.09
N CYS A 81 -9.94 11.94 3.72
CA CYS A 81 -10.23 10.59 3.25
C CYS A 81 -9.42 10.24 1.98
N ALA A 82 -9.37 11.14 0.99
CA ALA A 82 -8.56 10.94 -0.22
C ALA A 82 -7.07 10.84 0.09
N HIS A 83 -6.56 11.66 1.02
CA HIS A 83 -5.17 11.62 1.45
C HIS A 83 -4.81 10.30 2.14
N ASP A 84 -5.67 9.79 3.01
CA ASP A 84 -5.46 8.51 3.70
C ASP A 84 -5.47 7.34 2.71
N LEU A 85 -6.44 7.32 1.78
CA LEU A 85 -6.51 6.32 0.70
C LEU A 85 -5.27 6.36 -0.21
N ARG A 86 -4.71 7.55 -0.47
CA ARG A 86 -3.44 7.68 -1.22
C ARG A 86 -2.32 6.93 -0.50
N GLY A 87 -2.18 7.11 0.81
CA GLY A 87 -1.13 6.49 1.61
C GLY A 87 -1.30 4.98 1.82
N LEU A 88 -2.54 4.49 1.78
CA LEU A 88 -2.87 3.15 2.23
C LEU A 88 -3.23 2.17 1.09
N GLY A 89 -3.71 2.64 -0.07
CA GLY A 89 -4.08 1.76 -1.20
C GLY A 89 -2.97 0.81 -1.65
N SER A 90 -1.73 1.30 -1.80
CA SER A 90 -0.57 0.50 -2.18
C SER A 90 -0.22 -0.56 -1.12
N THR A 91 -0.37 -0.24 0.17
CA THR A 91 -0.17 -1.19 1.28
C THR A 91 -1.17 -2.35 1.20
N TYR A 92 -2.33 -2.12 0.58
CA TYR A 92 -3.41 -3.09 0.48
C TYR A 92 -3.53 -3.77 -0.90
N GLU A 93 -2.45 -3.77 -1.68
CA GLU A 93 -2.42 -4.37 -3.03
C GLU A 93 -3.33 -3.67 -4.06
N PHE A 94 -3.75 -2.43 -3.81
CA PHE A 94 -4.49 -1.57 -4.74
C PHE A 94 -3.72 -0.28 -5.08
N PRO A 95 -2.52 -0.35 -5.69
CA PRO A 95 -1.78 0.84 -6.12
C PRO A 95 -2.58 1.76 -7.05
N ILE A 96 -3.55 1.23 -7.81
CA ILE A 96 -4.43 2.07 -8.65
C ILE A 96 -5.32 3.00 -7.80
N ILE A 97 -5.80 2.54 -6.65
CA ILE A 97 -6.59 3.36 -5.72
C ILE A 97 -5.68 4.44 -5.15
N SER A 98 -4.46 4.11 -4.73
CA SER A 98 -3.48 5.11 -4.27
C SER A 98 -3.21 6.20 -5.32
N ARG A 99 -3.08 5.81 -6.59
CA ARG A 99 -2.86 6.74 -7.71
C ARG A 99 -4.05 7.70 -7.88
N ILE A 100 -5.26 7.16 -8.02
CA ILE A 100 -6.48 7.97 -8.24
C ILE A 100 -6.76 8.86 -7.02
N SER A 101 -6.63 8.34 -5.80
CA SER A 101 -6.80 9.12 -4.57
C SER A 101 -5.73 10.21 -4.43
N GLY A 102 -4.52 9.99 -4.91
CA GLY A 102 -3.48 11.02 -4.99
C GLY A 102 -3.85 12.18 -5.91
N SER A 103 -4.37 11.87 -7.11
CA SER A 103 -4.90 12.86 -8.04
C SER A 103 -6.05 13.66 -7.43
N LEU A 104 -6.99 12.98 -6.76
CA LEU A 104 -8.09 13.62 -6.05
C LEU A 104 -7.59 14.54 -4.94
N ALA A 105 -6.69 14.06 -4.08
CA ALA A 105 -6.13 14.84 -2.99
C ALA A 105 -5.48 16.13 -3.53
N LYS A 106 -4.73 16.05 -4.64
CA LYS A 106 -4.17 17.22 -5.32
C LYS A 106 -5.25 18.21 -5.77
N LEU A 107 -6.33 17.72 -6.38
CA LEU A 107 -7.45 18.53 -6.87
C LEU A 107 -8.14 19.34 -5.76
N ILE A 108 -8.18 18.83 -4.52
CA ILE A 108 -8.94 19.44 -3.41
C ILE A 108 -8.07 19.83 -2.20
N GLU A 109 -6.76 19.86 -2.36
CA GLU A 109 -5.78 20.06 -1.26
C GLU A 109 -5.97 21.37 -0.50
N THR A 110 -6.18 22.47 -1.22
CA THR A 110 -6.27 23.81 -0.63
C THR A 110 -7.66 24.38 -0.82
N LYS A 111 -8.04 25.35 0.02
CA LYS A 111 -9.31 26.06 -0.14
C LYS A 111 -9.44 26.71 -1.52
N GLN A 112 -8.34 27.22 -2.06
CA GLN A 112 -8.27 27.81 -3.40
C GLN A 112 -8.57 26.76 -4.48
N ARG A 113 -7.94 25.58 -4.40
CA ARG A 113 -8.23 24.49 -5.35
C ARG A 113 -9.67 23.98 -5.20
N ARG A 114 -10.17 23.82 -3.97
CA ARG A 114 -11.57 23.48 -3.69
C ARG A 114 -12.58 24.48 -4.25
N SER A 115 -12.22 25.77 -4.34
CA SER A 115 -13.09 26.81 -4.89
C SER A 115 -13.27 26.73 -6.41
N ILE A 116 -12.32 26.12 -7.12
CA ILE A 116 -12.34 25.99 -8.59
C ILE A 116 -12.59 24.56 -9.06
N ALA A 117 -12.52 23.57 -8.18
CA ALA A 117 -12.68 22.16 -8.50
C ALA A 117 -14.11 21.84 -8.95
N PRO A 118 -14.32 21.33 -10.19
CA PRO A 118 -15.64 20.88 -10.62
C PRO A 118 -16.09 19.68 -9.80
N ILE A 119 -17.29 19.76 -9.19
CA ILE A 119 -17.87 18.65 -8.41
C ILE A 119 -17.97 17.37 -9.25
N ALA A 120 -18.24 17.50 -10.56
CA ALA A 120 -18.28 16.35 -11.48
C ALA A 120 -16.93 15.61 -11.56
N LEU A 121 -15.81 16.33 -11.58
CA LEU A 121 -14.47 15.73 -11.62
C LEU A 121 -14.13 15.07 -10.28
N VAL A 122 -14.48 15.71 -9.15
CA VAL A 122 -14.33 15.11 -7.81
C VAL A 122 -15.15 13.81 -7.70
N ARG A 123 -16.41 13.83 -8.14
CA ARG A 123 -17.27 12.63 -8.16
C ARG A 123 -16.72 11.54 -9.07
N ALA A 124 -16.14 11.90 -10.22
CA ALA A 124 -15.51 10.95 -11.13
C ALA A 124 -14.36 10.20 -10.44
N HIS A 125 -13.52 10.88 -9.65
CA HIS A 125 -12.47 10.22 -8.87
C HIS A 125 -13.05 9.24 -7.84
N ALA A 126 -14.02 9.68 -7.03
CA ALA A 126 -14.65 8.82 -6.01
C ALA A 126 -15.30 7.58 -6.64
N SER A 127 -16.01 7.76 -7.76
CA SER A 127 -16.64 6.67 -8.52
C SER A 127 -15.60 5.70 -9.09
N SER A 128 -14.46 6.22 -9.55
CA SER A 128 -13.38 5.41 -10.12
C SER A 128 -12.68 4.56 -9.05
N ILE A 129 -12.43 5.12 -7.86
CA ILE A 129 -11.88 4.39 -6.72
C ILE A 129 -12.81 3.25 -6.31
N ARG A 130 -14.11 3.53 -6.17
CA ARG A 130 -15.12 2.51 -5.86
C ARG A 130 -15.18 1.43 -6.95
N ALA A 131 -15.18 1.85 -8.21
CA ALA A 131 -15.21 0.92 -9.34
C ALA A 131 -13.98 0.01 -9.35
N ALA A 132 -12.79 0.54 -9.02
CA ALA A 132 -11.57 -0.24 -8.90
C ALA A 132 -11.68 -1.29 -7.78
N LEU A 133 -12.24 -0.92 -6.63
CA LEU A 133 -12.44 -1.86 -5.53
C LEU A 133 -13.45 -2.98 -5.90
N ILE A 134 -14.62 -2.62 -6.42
CA ILE A 134 -15.69 -3.58 -6.77
C ILE A 134 -15.26 -4.53 -7.89
N GLN A 135 -14.54 -4.01 -8.89
CA GLN A 135 -14.06 -4.80 -10.02
C GLN A 135 -12.71 -5.48 -9.73
N ASN A 136 -12.16 -5.30 -8.52
CA ASN A 136 -10.86 -5.81 -8.12
C ASN A 136 -9.73 -5.42 -9.11
N ILE A 137 -9.81 -4.20 -9.64
CA ILE A 137 -8.74 -3.59 -10.44
C ILE A 137 -7.68 -3.11 -9.46
N ARG A 138 -6.49 -3.72 -9.53
CA ARG A 138 -5.43 -3.50 -8.52
C ARG A 138 -4.37 -2.51 -8.98
N SER A 139 -3.91 -2.64 -10.21
CA SER A 139 -2.76 -1.92 -10.76
C SER A 139 -3.06 -1.34 -12.14
N ASP A 140 -2.07 -0.64 -12.69
CA ASP A 140 -2.05 -0.10 -14.04
C ASP A 140 -1.79 -1.16 -15.13
N GLU A 141 -1.62 -2.42 -14.74
CA GLU A 141 -1.62 -3.56 -15.67
C GLU A 141 -3.02 -3.77 -16.29
N ASP A 142 -4.07 -3.32 -15.59
CA ASP A 142 -5.41 -3.23 -16.15
C ASP A 142 -5.49 -2.00 -17.08
N PRO A 143 -5.71 -2.20 -18.40
CA PRO A 143 -5.71 -1.10 -19.36
C PRO A 143 -6.86 -0.11 -19.11
N VAL A 144 -8.01 -0.55 -18.59
CA VAL A 144 -9.16 0.30 -18.29
C VAL A 144 -8.85 1.16 -17.07
N GLY A 145 -8.34 0.54 -16.01
CA GLY A 145 -7.93 1.24 -14.79
C GLY A 145 -6.86 2.29 -15.07
N ARG A 146 -5.84 1.93 -15.86
CA ARG A 146 -4.76 2.83 -16.26
C ARG A 146 -5.27 4.03 -17.05
N GLN A 147 -6.05 3.79 -18.12
CA GLN A 147 -6.55 4.87 -18.96
C GLN A 147 -7.45 5.83 -18.18
N LEU A 148 -8.27 5.31 -17.27
CA LEU A 148 -9.12 6.13 -16.41
C LEU A 148 -8.29 7.00 -15.45
N ALA A 149 -7.27 6.43 -14.81
CA ALA A 149 -6.38 7.19 -13.93
C ALA A 149 -5.63 8.30 -14.69
N GLU A 150 -5.11 8.00 -15.89
CA GLU A 150 -4.41 8.96 -16.74
C GLU A 150 -5.32 10.13 -17.17
N GLU A 151 -6.56 9.85 -17.54
CA GLU A 151 -7.53 10.88 -17.95
C GLU A 151 -7.87 11.80 -16.77
N LEU A 152 -8.14 11.22 -15.60
CA LEU A 152 -8.44 11.99 -14.38
C LEU A 152 -7.26 12.91 -14.01
N GLU A 153 -6.04 12.38 -14.02
CA GLU A 153 -4.82 13.14 -13.76
C GLU A 153 -4.61 14.26 -14.78
N THR A 154 -4.87 13.99 -16.06
CA THR A 154 -4.76 14.98 -17.13
C THR A 154 -5.70 16.16 -16.89
N GLN A 155 -6.95 15.89 -16.52
CA GLN A 155 -7.93 16.94 -16.18
C GLN A 155 -7.52 17.73 -14.93
N VAL A 156 -6.98 17.05 -13.91
CA VAL A 156 -6.48 17.74 -12.70
C VAL A 156 -5.30 18.65 -13.05
N VAL A 157 -4.32 18.17 -13.81
CA VAL A 157 -3.16 18.96 -14.25
C VAL A 157 -3.59 20.17 -15.06
N ALA A 158 -4.54 20.01 -15.99
CA ALA A 158 -5.07 21.12 -16.78
C ALA A 158 -5.73 22.21 -15.91
N LEU A 159 -6.32 21.83 -14.77
CA LEU A 159 -7.03 22.75 -13.89
C LEU A 159 -6.12 23.42 -12.84
N VAL A 160 -5.24 22.65 -12.20
CA VAL A 160 -4.47 23.12 -11.02
C VAL A 160 -2.96 23.18 -11.26
N GLY A 161 -2.50 22.83 -12.47
CA GLY A 161 -1.10 22.80 -12.87
C GLY A 161 -0.40 21.45 -12.62
N ALA A 162 0.68 21.22 -13.37
CA ALA A 162 1.68 20.23 -13.01
C ALA A 162 2.48 20.75 -11.80
N ASP A 163 2.82 19.86 -10.86
CA ASP A 163 3.73 20.23 -9.76
C ASP A 163 5.17 20.27 -10.27
#